data_AF-V4MDP6-F1
#
_entry.id   AF-V4MDP6-F1
#
_cell.length_a   1.000
_cell.length_b   1.000
_cell.length_c   1.000
_cell.angle_alpha   90.00
_cell.angle_beta   90.00
_cell.angle_gamma   90.00
#
_symmetry.space_group_name_H-M   'P 1'
#
loop_
_entity.id
_entity.type
_entity.pdbx_description
1 polymer ?
#
loop_
_entity_poly.entity_id
_entity_poly.type
_entity_poly.pdbx_seq_one_letter_code
_entity_poly.pdbx_strand_id
1 'polypeptide(L)'
;MAEIGGFMEEDGKFKGEYTAYLVDAGFYVVGSALGVTTTATFVESSAGLKEGGKTGLTAVIIGMYFLASMFLTPLVTAVPRSVVGPSLVMVETKEAVTAFVTILLMPLTYSIANGIIAGTGVSVKRVMKEHNQVSSDASVEIV
;
A
#
# COMPACT_ATOMS: atom_id res chain seq x y z
N MET A 1 -5.17 5.70 -4.14
CA MET A 1 -5.22 6.79 -3.13
C MET A 1 -5.83 8.08 -3.68
N ALA A 2 -5.36 8.59 -4.82
CA ALA A 2 -5.95 9.79 -5.45
C ALA A 2 -7.47 9.67 -5.68
N GLU A 3 -7.94 8.49 -6.09
CA GLU A 3 -9.36 8.20 -6.26
C GLU A 3 -10.16 8.33 -4.95
N ILE A 4 -9.68 7.72 -3.87
CA ILE A 4 -10.31 7.77 -2.53
C ILE A 4 -10.31 9.21 -1.98
N GLY A 5 -9.28 9.99 -2.29
CA GLY A 5 -9.19 11.40 -1.91
C GLY A 5 -10.05 12.34 -2.74
N GLY A 6 -10.62 11.88 -3.87
CA GLY A 6 -11.38 12.70 -4.80
C GLY A 6 -10.49 13.62 -5.67
N PHE A 7 -9.24 13.23 -5.89
CA PHE A 7 -8.25 14.00 -6.68
C PHE A 7 -8.07 13.47 -8.11
N MET A 8 -8.74 12.38 -8.49
CA MET A 8 -8.66 11.79 -9.83
C MET A 8 -9.43 12.64 -10.85
N GLU A 9 -8.78 12.91 -11.97
CA GLU A 9 -9.36 13.52 -13.17
C GLU A 9 -9.87 12.41 -14.12
N GLU A 10 -10.66 12.78 -15.13
CA GLU A 10 -11.30 11.83 -16.08
C GLU A 10 -10.31 11.03 -16.93
N ASP A 11 -9.07 11.51 -17.06
CA ASP A 11 -7.98 10.84 -17.77
C ASP A 11 -7.25 9.80 -16.92
N GLY A 12 -7.70 9.59 -15.67
CA GLY A 12 -7.07 8.68 -14.72
C GLY A 12 -5.82 9.24 -14.04
N LYS A 13 -5.50 10.53 -14.24
CA LYS A 13 -4.38 11.21 -13.60
C LYS A 13 -4.86 12.11 -12.48
N PHE A 14 -3.92 12.69 -11.75
CA PHE A 14 -4.21 13.74 -10.79
C PHE A 14 -3.19 14.85 -10.90
N LYS A 15 -3.64 16.09 -10.67
CA LYS A 15 -2.79 17.27 -10.71
C LYS A 15 -1.58 17.13 -9.79
N GLY A 16 -0.39 17.21 -10.39
CA GLY A 16 0.88 17.13 -9.64
C GLY A 16 1.37 15.70 -9.38
N GLU A 17 0.89 14.69 -10.12
CA GLU A 17 1.35 13.29 -10.02
C GLU A 17 2.88 13.16 -10.01
N TYR A 18 3.57 13.86 -10.91
CA TYR A 18 5.02 13.81 -11.01
C TYR A 18 5.71 14.37 -9.76
N THR A 19 5.21 15.49 -9.24
CA THR A 19 5.72 16.07 -8.00
C THR A 19 5.45 15.16 -6.81
N ALA A 20 4.29 14.51 -6.76
CA ALA A 20 3.96 13.55 -5.70
C ALA A 20 4.94 12.35 -5.70
N TYR A 21 5.23 11.77 -6.86
CA TYR A 21 6.21 10.69 -6.99
C TYR A 21 7.64 11.14 -6.65
N LEU A 22 8.02 12.36 -7.05
CA LEU A 22 9.32 12.93 -6.69
C LEU A 22 9.47 13.13 -5.18
N VAL A 23 8.43 13.59 -4.50
CA VAL A 23 8.45 13.78 -3.04
C VAL A 23 8.57 12.44 -2.32
N ASP A 24 7.85 11.40 -2.76
CA ASP A 24 7.95 10.04 -2.19
C ASP A 24 9.37 9.45 -2.35
N ALA A 25 9.92 9.52 -3.57
CA ALA A 25 11.29 9.07 -3.84
C ALA A 25 12.34 9.87 -3.05
N GLY A 26 12.16 11.20 -2.96
CA GLY A 26 13.02 12.06 -2.16
C GLY A 26 12.99 11.68 -0.67
N PHE A 27 11.81 11.35 -0.15
CA PHE A 27 11.65 10.90 1.23
C PHE A 27 12.36 9.57 1.48
N TYR A 28 12.38 8.66 0.49
CA TYR A 28 13.11 7.38 0.61
C TYR A 28 14.61 7.60 0.68
N VAL A 29 15.14 8.49 -0.17
CA VAL A 29 16.58 8.82 -0.18
C VAL A 29 16.98 9.47 1.15
N VAL A 30 16.23 10.45 1.62
CA VAL A 30 16.52 11.13 2.89
C VAL A 30 16.33 10.18 4.07
N GLY A 31 15.25 9.40 4.10
CA GLY A 31 14.96 8.44 5.17
C GLY A 31 16.02 7.34 5.27
N SER A 32 16.38 6.72 4.15
CA SER A 32 17.44 5.71 4.14
C SER A 32 18.81 6.27 4.55
N ALA A 33 19.13 7.52 4.16
CA ALA A 33 20.34 8.20 4.61
C ALA A 33 20.35 8.48 6.12
N LEU A 34 19.18 8.72 6.72
CA LEU A 34 19.02 8.87 8.17
C LEU A 34 18.93 7.52 8.92
N GLY A 35 19.01 6.39 8.21
CA GLY A 35 18.97 5.04 8.80
C GLY A 35 17.57 4.56 9.20
N VAL A 36 16.49 5.20 8.74
CA VAL A 36 15.12 4.69 8.90
C VAL A 36 14.77 3.71 7.78
N THR A 37 13.91 2.74 8.11
CA THR A 37 13.35 1.80 7.13
C THR A 37 12.49 2.54 6.12
N THR A 38 12.40 2.02 4.90
CA THR A 38 11.58 2.60 3.83
C THR A 38 10.11 2.67 4.23
N THR A 39 9.54 3.87 4.26
CA THR A 39 8.12 4.12 4.57
C THR A 39 7.32 4.14 3.28
N ALA A 40 6.35 3.25 3.11
CA ALA A 40 5.46 3.24 1.95
C ALA A 40 4.09 3.83 2.28
N THR A 41 3.35 4.25 1.26
CA THR A 41 1.94 4.64 1.40
C THR A 41 1.08 3.38 1.55
N PHE A 42 0.51 3.18 2.74
CA PHE A 42 -0.31 2.03 3.09
C PHE A 42 -1.78 2.22 2.75
N VAL A 43 -2.44 1.17 2.24
CA VAL A 43 -3.87 1.20 1.85
C VAL A 43 -4.78 1.49 3.04
N GLU A 44 -4.37 1.06 4.21
CA GLU A 44 -5.03 1.27 5.50
C GLU A 44 -5.11 2.76 5.86
N SER A 45 -4.11 3.55 5.43
CA SER A 45 -4.11 5.01 5.61
C SER A 45 -5.22 5.71 4.83
N SER A 46 -5.81 5.03 3.82
CA SER A 46 -6.97 5.55 3.09
C SER A 46 -8.19 5.79 3.96
N ALA A 47 -8.33 5.07 5.08
CA ALA A 47 -9.41 5.29 6.04
C ALA A 47 -9.40 6.75 6.56
N GLY A 48 -8.21 7.30 6.86
CA GLY A 48 -8.06 8.69 7.28
C GLY A 48 -8.43 9.69 6.18
N LEU A 49 -8.22 9.37 4.90
CA LEU A 49 -8.69 10.20 3.79
C LEU A 49 -10.21 10.20 3.68
N LYS A 50 -10.86 9.04 3.89
CA LYS A 50 -12.33 8.91 3.90
C LYS A 50 -12.97 9.73 5.02
N GLU A 51 -12.32 9.80 6.18
CA GLU A 51 -12.76 10.60 7.33
C GLU A 51 -12.48 12.12 7.17
N GLY A 52 -11.81 12.53 6.08
CA GLY A 52 -11.61 13.95 5.75
C GLY A 52 -10.18 14.47 5.85
N GLY A 53 -9.19 13.60 6.12
CA GLY A 53 -7.77 13.94 6.19
C GLY A 53 -7.13 14.22 4.82
N LYS A 54 -7.61 15.25 4.10
CA LYS A 54 -7.22 15.55 2.71
C LYS A 54 -6.19 16.66 2.55
N THR A 55 -5.86 17.38 3.61
CA THR A 55 -5.08 18.65 3.55
C THR A 55 -3.61 18.50 3.92
N GLY A 56 -3.10 17.28 4.13
CA GLY A 56 -1.73 17.02 4.58
C GLY A 56 -1.44 17.39 6.04
N LEU A 57 -2.23 18.30 6.64
CA LEU A 57 -2.12 18.68 8.05
C LEU A 57 -2.28 17.47 8.99
N THR A 58 -3.13 16.51 8.61
CA THR A 58 -3.29 15.24 9.32
C THR A 58 -1.96 14.49 9.43
N ALA A 59 -1.15 14.46 8.37
CA ALA A 59 0.16 13.80 8.40
C ALA A 59 1.16 14.51 9.33
N VAL A 60 1.14 15.85 9.37
CA VAL A 60 1.99 16.65 10.27
C VAL A 60 1.61 16.41 11.73
N ILE A 61 0.31 16.42 12.02
CA ILE A 61 -0.21 16.16 13.38
C ILE A 61 0.18 14.75 13.81
N ILE A 62 -0.06 13.73 12.98
CA ILE A 62 0.33 12.34 13.28
C ILE A 62 1.83 12.24 13.53
N GLY A 63 2.67 12.89 12.72
CA GLY A 63 4.12 12.91 12.93
C GLY A 63 4.52 13.55 14.27
N MET A 64 3.89 14.65 14.65
CA MET A 64 4.11 15.29 15.96
C MET A 64 3.70 14.39 17.12
N TYR A 65 2.56 13.70 17.03
CA TYR A 65 2.14 12.72 18.03
C TYR A 65 3.09 11.51 18.08
N PHE A 66 3.66 11.09 16.95
CA PHE A 66 4.68 10.02 16.91
C PHE A 66 5.97 10.43 17.62
N LEU A 67 6.41 11.68 17.44
CA LEU A 67 7.54 12.24 18.19
C LEU A 67 7.24 12.32 19.69
N ALA A 68 6.03 12.77 20.06
CA ALA A 68 5.59 12.78 21.45
C ALA A 68 5.50 11.35 22.03
N SER A 69 5.13 10.37 21.21
CA SER A 69 5.07 8.96 21.61
C SER A 69 6.43 8.38 21.99
N MET A 70 7.56 8.97 21.56
CA MET A 70 8.88 8.50 22.01
C MET A 70 9.05 8.60 23.53
N PHE A 71 8.37 9.54 24.20
CA PHE A 71 8.36 9.64 25.66
C PHE A 71 7.46 8.58 26.32
N LEU A 72 6.48 8.05 25.59
CA LEU A 72 5.59 6.96 26.04
C LEU A 72 6.13 5.57 25.68
N THR A 73 7.28 5.46 25.00
CA THR A 73 7.96 4.19 24.72
C THR A 73 8.03 3.23 25.92
N PRO A 74 8.38 3.64 27.15
CA PRO A 74 8.42 2.73 28.29
C PRO A 74 7.06 2.14 28.70
N LEU A 75 5.94 2.76 28.28
CA LEU A 75 4.60 2.23 28.50
C LEU A 75 4.23 1.18 27.44
N VAL A 76 4.69 1.38 26.20
CA VAL A 76 4.40 0.47 25.07
C VAL A 76 5.18 -0.85 25.18
N THR A 77 6.39 -0.83 25.78
CA THR A 77 7.19 -2.05 26.00
C THR A 77 6.58 -3.01 27.03
N ALA A 78 5.60 -2.58 27.82
CA ALA A 78 4.85 -3.44 28.74
C ALA A 78 3.82 -4.33 28.03
N VAL A 79 3.52 -4.07 26.75
CA VAL A 79 2.54 -4.84 25.98
C VAL A 79 3.16 -6.17 25.51
N PRO A 80 2.54 -7.33 25.78
CA PRO A 80 3.01 -8.61 25.30
C PRO A 80 3.06 -8.66 23.76
N ARG A 81 4.16 -9.14 23.19
CA ARG A 81 4.35 -9.27 21.74
C ARG A 81 3.30 -10.14 21.05
N SER A 82 2.62 -11.02 21.79
CA SER A 82 1.55 -11.90 21.30
C SER A 82 0.33 -11.14 20.75
N VAL A 83 0.15 -9.87 21.11
CA VAL A 83 -1.01 -9.06 20.69
C VAL A 83 -0.83 -8.43 19.30
N VAL A 84 0.40 -8.32 18.80
CA VAL A 84 0.73 -7.65 17.53
C VAL A 84 0.54 -8.57 16.31
N GLY A 85 0.53 -9.89 16.52
CA GLY A 85 0.40 -10.88 15.44
C GLY A 85 -0.90 -10.79 14.65
N PRO A 86 -2.09 -10.78 15.28
CA PRO A 86 -3.37 -10.80 14.59
C PRO A 86 -3.60 -9.60 13.66
N SER A 87 -3.11 -8.42 14.01
CA SER A 87 -3.26 -7.21 13.19
C SER A 87 -2.46 -7.28 11.89
N LEU A 88 -1.40 -8.08 11.81
CA LEU A 88 -0.59 -8.23 10.60
C LEU A 88 -1.16 -9.24 9.60
N VAL A 89 -2.05 -10.12 10.05
CA VAL A 89 -2.59 -11.24 9.23
C VAL A 89 -3.94 -10.90 8.61
N MET A 90 -4.64 -9.88 9.09
CA MET A 90 -5.95 -9.50 8.59
C MET A 90 -5.84 -8.75 7.26
N VAL A 91 -5.79 -9.49 6.15
CA VAL A 91 -5.80 -8.97 4.77
C VAL A 91 -7.19 -9.10 4.14
N GLU A 92 -7.62 -8.06 3.41
CA GLU A 92 -8.86 -8.08 2.64
C GLU A 92 -8.88 -9.23 1.63
N THR A 93 -9.99 -9.96 1.59
CA THR A 93 -10.13 -11.24 0.86
C THR A 93 -10.07 -11.10 -0.67
N LYS A 94 -10.24 -9.89 -1.22
CA LYS A 94 -10.32 -9.65 -2.67
C LYS A 94 -9.01 -9.90 -3.43
N GLU A 95 -7.86 -9.81 -2.75
CA GLU A 95 -6.54 -10.07 -3.34
C GLU A 95 -5.74 -11.16 -2.61
N ALA A 96 -6.44 -12.01 -1.86
CA ALA A 96 -5.82 -13.05 -1.03
C ALA A 96 -4.85 -13.96 -1.79
N VAL A 97 -5.13 -14.27 -3.06
CA VAL A 97 -4.26 -15.11 -3.91
C VAL A 97 -2.91 -14.43 -4.17
N THR A 98 -2.93 -13.16 -4.55
CA THR A 98 -1.72 -12.37 -4.82
C THR A 98 -0.92 -12.17 -3.53
N ALA A 99 -1.60 -11.81 -2.43
CA ALA A 99 -0.97 -11.64 -1.13
C ALA A 99 -0.32 -12.94 -0.64
N PHE A 100 -1.01 -14.08 -0.79
CA PHE A 100 -0.51 -15.39 -0.39
C PHE A 100 0.75 -15.79 -1.16
N VAL A 101 0.75 -15.64 -2.49
CA VAL A 101 1.93 -15.95 -3.33
C VAL A 101 3.12 -15.06 -2.93
N THR A 102 2.87 -13.78 -2.67
CA THR A 102 3.89 -12.82 -2.26
C THR A 102 4.50 -13.20 -0.91
N ILE A 103 3.67 -13.43 0.12
CA ILE A 103 4.10 -13.77 1.48
C ILE A 103 4.83 -15.11 1.54
N LEU A 104 4.46 -16.07 0.68
CA LEU A 104 5.11 -17.37 0.60
C LEU A 104 6.49 -17.27 -0.07
N LEU A 105 6.61 -16.48 -1.14
CA LEU A 105 7.85 -16.38 -1.92
C LEU A 105 8.91 -15.48 -1.29
N MET A 106 8.54 -14.49 -0.47
CA MET A 106 9.51 -13.65 0.25
C MET A 106 10.50 -14.45 1.11
N PRO A 107 10.07 -15.32 2.05
CA PRO A 107 10.98 -16.15 2.85
C PRO A 107 11.64 -17.25 2.01
N LEU A 108 10.95 -17.80 1.01
CA LEU A 108 11.51 -18.87 0.16
C LEU A 108 12.69 -18.38 -0.69
N THR A 109 12.64 -17.12 -1.16
CA THR A 109 13.67 -16.53 -2.00
C THR A 109 14.64 -15.62 -1.22
N TYR A 110 14.44 -15.47 0.10
CA TYR A 110 15.14 -14.51 0.95
C TYR A 110 15.17 -13.07 0.39
N SER A 111 14.20 -12.73 -0.47
CA SER A 111 14.17 -11.46 -1.21
C SER A 111 12.74 -10.92 -1.29
N ILE A 112 12.55 -9.74 -0.71
CA ILE A 112 11.29 -8.99 -0.79
C ILE A 112 10.96 -8.68 -2.25
N ALA A 113 11.96 -8.30 -3.05
CA ALA A 113 11.80 -7.95 -4.45
C ALA A 113 11.26 -9.12 -5.28
N ASN A 114 11.81 -10.33 -5.10
CA ASN A 114 11.36 -11.52 -5.82
C ASN A 114 9.93 -11.92 -5.41
N GLY A 115 9.58 -11.77 -4.13
CA GLY A 115 8.21 -11.96 -3.65
C GLY A 115 7.21 -11.01 -4.32
N ILE A 116 7.52 -9.71 -4.36
CA ILE A 116 6.65 -8.69 -4.99
C ILE A 116 6.51 -8.92 -6.50
N ILE A 117 7.59 -9.25 -7.21
CA ILE A 117 7.56 -9.54 -8.65
C ILE A 117 6.66 -10.74 -8.95
N ALA A 118 6.78 -11.80 -8.16
CA ALA A 118 5.95 -12.99 -8.34
C ALA A 118 4.47 -12.73 -8.01
N GLY A 119 4.19 -11.97 -6.95
CA GLY A 119 2.84 -11.53 -6.60
C GLY A 119 2.18 -10.73 -7.73
N THR A 120 2.84 -9.65 -8.15
CA THR A 120 2.32 -8.79 -9.23
C THR A 120 2.17 -9.54 -10.55
N GLY A 121 3.09 -10.46 -10.88
CA GLY A 121 2.97 -11.34 -12.05
C GLY A 121 1.71 -12.22 -12.04
N VAL A 122 1.29 -12.72 -10.88
CA VAL A 122 0.03 -13.48 -10.73
C VAL A 122 -1.18 -12.58 -10.90
N SER A 123 -1.17 -11.36 -10.32
CA SER A 123 -2.25 -10.38 -10.54
C SER A 123 -2.40 -10.01 -12.01
N VAL A 124 -1.30 -9.72 -12.71
CA VAL A 124 -1.33 -9.35 -14.14
C VAL A 124 -1.87 -10.51 -14.99
N LYS A 125 -1.43 -11.75 -14.76
CA LYS A 125 -2.00 -12.91 -15.47
C LYS A 125 -3.50 -13.08 -15.21
N ARG A 126 -3.96 -12.81 -13.98
CA ARG A 126 -5.39 -12.86 -13.63
C ARG A 126 -6.19 -11.80 -14.39
N VAL A 127 -5.72 -10.56 -14.37
CA VAL A 127 -6.36 -9.42 -15.06
C VAL A 127 -6.34 -9.62 -16.58
N MET A 128 -5.24 -10.11 -17.16
CA MET A 128 -5.17 -10.44 -18.59
C MET A 128 -6.12 -11.58 -18.96
N LYS A 129 -6.29 -12.57 -18.08
CA LYS A 129 -7.25 -13.67 -18.29
C LYS A 129 -8.70 -13.16 -18.25
N GLU A 130 -9.02 -12.23 -17.34
CA GLU A 130 -10.33 -11.56 -17.28
C GLU A 130 -10.59 -10.72 -18.55
N HIS A 131 -9.62 -9.91 -19.00
CA HIS A 131 -9.74 -9.15 -20.24
C HIS A 131 -9.87 -10.04 -21.49
N ASN A 132 -9.19 -11.18 -21.52
CA ASN A 132 -9.28 -12.13 -22.64
C ASN A 132 -10.61 -12.92 -22.64
N GLN A 133 -11.28 -13.05 -21.49
CA GLN A 133 -12.64 -13.59 -21.40
C GLN A 133 -13.70 -12.58 -21.81
N VAL A 134 -13.57 -11.29 -21.43
CA VAL A 134 -14.49 -10.22 -21.88
C VAL A 134 -14.44 -10.02 -23.40
N SER A 135 -13.27 -10.18 -24.03
CA SER A 135 -13.14 -10.16 -25.50
C SER A 135 -13.76 -11.39 -26.18
N SER A 136 -13.77 -12.55 -25.52
CA SER A 136 -14.42 -13.77 -26.04
C SER A 136 -15.94 -13.75 -25.90
N ASP A 137 -16.48 -13.22 -24.78
CA ASP A 137 -17.94 -13.09 -24.59
C ASP A 137 -18.54 -11.99 -25.49
N ALA A 138 -17.84 -10.86 -25.67
CA ALA A 138 -18.28 -9.80 -26.58
C ALA A 138 -18.31 -10.23 -28.06
N SER A 139 -17.54 -11.25 -28.43
CA SER A 139 -17.55 -11.83 -29.79
C SER A 139 -18.71 -12.79 -30.02
N VAL A 140 -19.34 -13.31 -28.96
CA VAL A 140 -20.48 -14.24 -29.03
C VAL A 140 -21.82 -13.49 -29.00
N GLU A 141 -21.86 -12.28 -28.45
CA GLU A 141 -23.08 -11.45 -28.40
C GLU A 141 -23.37 -10.68 -29.72
N ILE A 142 -22.46 -10.74 -30.70
CA ILE A 142 -22.58 -10.06 -32.01
C ILE A 142 -22.82 -11.07 -33.17
N VAL A 143 -22.99 -12.37 -32.89
CA VAL A 143 -23.34 -13.39 -33.92
C VAL A 143 -24.75 -13.93 -33.70
#